data_AF-A0A2V5UVP9-F1
#
_entry.id   AF-A0A2V5UVP9-F1
#
_cell.length_a   1.000
_cell.length_b   1.000
_cell.length_c   1.000
_cell.angle_alpha   90.00
_cell.angle_beta   90.00
_cell.angle_gamma   90.00
#
_symmetry.space_group_name_H-M   'P 1'
#
loop_
_entity.id
_entity.type
_entity.pdbx_description
1 polymer ?
#
loop_
_entity_poly.entity_id
_entity_poly.type
_entity_poly.pdbx_seq_one_letter_code
_entity_poly.pdbx_strand_id
1 'polypeptide(L)'
;MRGLSDEKLRAVLGHDITPFHDTERLVIELADTLTNTLSDVSDELYARLRKQFSEKQLMQLGAQIAFENYRARWNRLFNIESDKLYTPQESR
;
A
#
# COMPACT_ATOMS: atom_id res chain seq x y z
N MET A 1 -18.89 2.68 -2.47
CA MET A 1 -17.44 2.49 -2.24
C MET A 1 -16.72 3.26 -3.34
N ARG A 2 -15.93 4.30 -3.03
CA ARG A 2 -15.16 5.02 -4.06
C ARG A 2 -13.79 4.34 -4.18
N GLY A 3 -13.48 3.79 -5.34
CA GLY A 3 -12.15 3.25 -5.65
C GLY A 3 -11.15 4.37 -5.94
N LEU A 4 -9.90 3.98 -6.22
CA LEU A 4 -8.88 4.87 -6.76
C LEU A 4 -9.28 5.32 -8.18
N SER A 5 -8.80 6.49 -8.61
CA SER A 5 -8.90 6.92 -10.01
C SER A 5 -7.95 6.10 -10.89
N ASP A 6 -8.25 6.00 -12.19
CA ASP A 6 -7.37 5.32 -13.17
C ASP A 6 -5.97 5.94 -13.24
N GLU A 7 -5.86 7.25 -12.99
CA GLU A 7 -4.60 7.95 -12.85
C GLU A 7 -3.79 7.40 -11.67
N LYS A 8 -4.39 7.37 -10.47
CA LYS A 8 -3.72 6.85 -9.27
C LYS A 8 -3.40 5.36 -9.39
N LEU A 9 -4.29 4.56 -9.95
CA LEU A 9 -4.05 3.12 -10.18
C LEU A 9 -2.81 2.89 -11.06
N ARG A 10 -2.68 3.64 -12.16
CA ARG A 10 -1.49 3.57 -13.02
C ARG A 10 -0.23 4.09 -12.32
N ALA A 11 -0.37 5.16 -11.53
CA ALA A 11 0.74 5.75 -10.81
C ALA A 11 1.36 4.78 -9.79
N VAL A 12 0.55 3.98 -9.05
CA VAL A 12 1.06 2.93 -8.16
C VAL A 12 1.92 1.92 -8.90
N LEU A 13 1.50 1.46 -10.08
CA LEU A 13 2.27 0.49 -10.88
C LEU A 13 3.63 1.05 -11.32
N GLY A 14 3.69 2.35 -11.59
CA GLY A 14 4.91 3.07 -11.94
C GLY A 14 5.73 3.57 -10.74
N HIS A 15 5.31 3.31 -9.50
CA HIS A 15 5.86 3.92 -8.28
C HIS A 15 5.85 5.47 -8.29
N ASP A 16 4.94 6.08 -9.05
CA ASP A 16 4.74 7.53 -9.06
C ASP A 16 3.79 7.93 -7.92
N ILE A 17 4.33 8.65 -6.93
CA ILE A 17 3.57 9.15 -5.79
C ILE A 17 3.02 10.57 -6.00
N THR A 18 3.30 11.21 -7.14
CA THR A 18 2.89 12.58 -7.46
C THR A 18 1.36 12.80 -7.40
N PRO A 19 0.49 11.91 -7.93
CA PRO A 19 -0.95 12.17 -7.92
C PRO A 19 -1.62 11.93 -6.55
N PHE A 20 -0.87 11.45 -5.57
CA PHE A 20 -1.37 11.22 -4.21
C PHE A 20 -1.23 12.47 -3.36
N HIS A 21 -2.20 12.72 -2.48
CA HIS A 21 -2.10 13.80 -1.51
C HIS A 21 -1.21 13.37 -0.33
N ASP A 22 -0.83 14.33 0.53
CA ASP A 22 0.16 14.11 1.58
C ASP A 22 -0.15 12.92 2.50
N THR A 23 -1.41 12.79 2.96
CA THR A 23 -1.82 11.65 3.80
C THR A 23 -1.77 10.31 3.06
N GLU A 24 -2.07 10.25 1.76
CA GLU A 24 -1.94 9.02 0.97
C GLU A 24 -0.47 8.64 0.79
N ARG A 25 0.39 9.62 0.47
CA ARG A 25 1.84 9.40 0.35
C ARG A 25 2.43 8.85 1.64
N LEU A 26 2.00 9.37 2.78
CA LEU A 26 2.44 8.91 4.09
C LEU A 26 2.01 7.46 4.40
N VAL A 27 0.81 7.05 3.96
CA VAL A 27 0.34 5.66 4.10
C VAL A 27 1.07 4.72 3.14
N ILE A 28 1.37 5.18 1.92
CA ILE A 28 2.18 4.44 0.94
C ILE A 28 3.59 4.21 1.50
N GLU A 29 4.23 5.24 2.06
CA GLU A 29 5.56 5.12 2.70
C GLU A 29 5.56 4.10 3.85
N LEU A 30 4.50 4.07 4.67
CA LEU A 30 4.32 3.05 5.70
C LEU A 30 4.17 1.64 5.10
N ALA A 31 3.38 1.49 4.03
CA ALA A 31 3.17 0.21 3.36
C ALA A 31 4.47 -0.33 2.76
N ASP A 32 5.23 0.51 2.05
CA ASP A 32 6.55 0.17 1.51
C ASP A 32 7.50 -0.28 2.63
N THR A 33 7.53 0.47 3.74
CA THR A 33 8.37 0.12 4.90
C THR A 33 8.00 -1.24 5.50
N LEU A 34 6.71 -1.52 5.70
CA LEU A 34 6.22 -2.76 6.29
C LEU A 34 6.25 -3.97 5.36
N THR A 35 6.42 -3.77 4.04
CA THR A 35 6.55 -4.87 3.06
C THR A 35 7.98 -5.38 2.92
N ASN A 36 8.98 -4.61 3.37
CA ASN A 36 10.38 -5.02 3.39
C ASN A 36 10.65 -6.21 4.33
N THR A 37 11.61 -7.07 3.97
CA THR A 37 11.97 -8.25 4.78
C THR A 37 12.51 -7.89 6.16
N LEU A 38 13.21 -6.75 6.26
CA LEU A 38 13.68 -6.15 7.50
C LEU A 38 12.89 -4.86 7.74
N SER A 39 11.58 -4.98 7.90
CA SER A 39 10.70 -3.83 8.13
C SER A 39 11.11 -3.10 9.41
N ASP A 40 11.60 -1.87 9.26
CA ASP A 40 11.97 -0.99 10.36
C ASP A 40 11.30 0.38 10.14
N VAL A 41 10.29 0.66 10.96
CA VAL A 41 9.57 1.94 10.90
C VAL A 41 10.32 2.93 11.77
N SER A 42 10.98 3.89 11.14
CA SER A 42 11.73 4.90 11.87
C SER A 42 10.83 5.73 12.79
N ASP A 43 11.39 6.21 13.91
CA ASP A 43 10.69 7.10 14.84
C ASP A 43 10.17 8.37 14.14
N GLU A 44 10.91 8.86 13.13
CA GLU A 44 10.50 10.01 12.32
C GLU A 44 9.22 9.73 11.52
N LEU A 45 9.16 8.58 10.83
CA LEU A 45 7.97 8.17 10.08
C LEU A 45 6.80 7.95 11.04
N TYR A 46 7.03 7.27 12.17
CA TYR A 46 5.99 7.05 13.18
C TYR A 46 5.47 8.37 13.77
N ALA A 47 6.34 9.35 14.03
CA ALA A 47 5.95 10.67 14.52
C ALA A 47 5.12 11.44 13.48
N ARG A 48 5.47 11.37 12.18
CA ARG A 48 4.67 11.97 11.09
C ARG A 48 3.30 11.31 11.01
N LEU A 49 3.22 9.98 11.12
CA LEU A 49 1.97 9.21 11.14
C LEU A 49 1.06 9.60 12.30
N ARG A 50 1.60 9.74 13.52
CA ARG A 50 0.82 10.12 14.71
C ARG A 50 0.24 11.53 14.67
N LYS A 51 0.75 12.42 13.81
CA LYS A 51 0.14 13.74 13.55
C LYS A 51 -1.16 13.65 12.73
N GLN A 52 -1.30 12.61 11.91
CA GLN A 52 -2.44 12.44 10.99
C GLN A 52 -3.46 11.40 11.48
N PHE A 53 -3.00 10.39 12.23
CA PHE A 53 -3.80 9.24 12.62
C PHE A 53 -3.74 9.01 14.12
N SER A 54 -4.88 8.64 14.71
CA SER A 54 -4.93 8.05 16.05
C SER A 54 -4.21 6.70 16.10
N GLU A 55 -3.82 6.28 17.29
CA GLU A 55 -3.21 4.96 17.52
C GLU A 55 -4.11 3.82 16.99
N LYS A 56 -5.43 3.90 17.22
CA LYS A 56 -6.39 2.92 16.70
C LYS A 56 -6.39 2.86 15.17
N GLN A 57 -6.31 4.00 14.48
CA GLN A 57 -6.22 4.04 13.02
C GLN A 57 -4.90 3.46 12.51
N LEU A 58 -3.78 3.74 13.18
CA LEU A 58 -2.48 3.14 12.82
C LEU A 58 -2.46 1.63 13.01
N MET A 59 -3.06 1.14 14.10
CA MET A 59 -3.23 -0.30 14.33
C MET A 59 -4.03 -0.95 13.19
N GLN A 60 -5.11 -0.31 12.73
CA GLN A 60 -5.91 -0.80 11.61
C GLN A 60 -5.14 -0.78 10.28
N LEU A 61 -4.38 0.29 10.00
CA LEU A 61 -3.53 0.37 8.82
C LEU A 61 -2.46 -0.72 8.82
N GLY A 62 -1.74 -0.88 9.93
CA GLY A 62 -0.72 -1.92 10.09
C GLY A 62 -1.29 -3.33 9.94
N ALA A 63 -2.46 -3.60 10.52
CA ALA A 63 -3.15 -4.88 10.36
C ALA A 63 -3.52 -5.17 8.90
N GLN A 64 -4.04 -4.19 8.16
CA GLN A 64 -4.37 -4.37 6.75
C GLN A 64 -3.13 -4.64 5.91
N ILE A 65 -2.04 -3.88 6.12
CA ILE A 65 -0.79 -4.06 5.39
C ILE A 65 -0.20 -5.45 5.67
N ALA A 66 -0.16 -5.87 6.94
CA ALA A 66 0.31 -7.20 7.32
C ALA A 66 -0.54 -8.32 6.67
N PHE A 67 -1.85 -8.14 6.58
CA PHE A 67 -2.75 -9.09 5.94
C PHE A 67 -2.51 -9.20 4.43
N GLU A 68 -2.29 -8.08 3.73
CA GLU A 68 -1.93 -8.13 2.30
C GLU A 68 -0.55 -8.76 2.07
N ASN A 69 0.42 -8.54 2.97
CA ASN A 69 1.71 -9.21 2.93
C ASN A 69 1.59 -10.73 3.10
N TYR A 70 0.75 -11.18 4.03
CA TYR A 70 0.40 -12.59 4.20
C TYR A 70 -0.20 -13.17 2.91
N ARG A 71 -1.23 -12.51 2.35
CA ARG A 71 -1.88 -12.94 1.10
C ARG A 71 -0.90 -13.01 -0.07
N ALA A 72 -0.01 -12.03 -0.22
CA ALA A 72 1.00 -12.02 -1.27
C ALA A 72 1.96 -13.22 -1.16
N ARG A 73 2.42 -13.55 0.06
CA ARG A 73 3.29 -14.71 0.29
C ARG A 73 2.56 -16.03 0.09
N TRP A 74 1.31 -16.13 0.57
CA TRP A 74 0.44 -17.28 0.38
C TRP A 74 0.18 -17.56 -1.10
N ASN A 75 -0.21 -16.52 -1.87
CA ASN A 75 -0.46 -16.65 -3.30
C ASN A 75 0.77 -17.15 -4.06
N ARG A 76 1.98 -16.66 -3.72
CA ARG A 76 3.23 -17.14 -4.32
C ARG A 76 3.53 -18.60 -3.95
N LEU A 77 3.29 -19.00 -2.69
CA LEU A 77 3.54 -20.37 -2.22
C LEU A 77 2.69 -21.40 -2.99
N PHE A 78 1.42 -21.08 -3.27
CA PHE A 78 0.48 -22.00 -3.93
C PHE A 78 0.32 -21.73 -5.43
N ASN A 79 1.13 -20.85 -6.02
CA ASN A 79 1.02 -20.42 -7.42
C ASN A 79 -0.42 -20.03 -7.80
N ILE A 80 -1.07 -19.23 -6.95
CA ILE A 80 -2.42 -18.72 -7.20
C ILE A 80 -2.33 -17.62 -8.26
N GLU A 81 -2.96 -17.84 -9.41
CA GLU A 81 -2.99 -16.91 -10.54
C GLU A 81 -4.16 -15.92 -10.45
N SER A 82 -4.12 -14.88 -11.28
CA SER A 82 -5.21 -13.91 -11.41
C SER A 82 -6.40 -14.52 -12.15
N ASP A 83 -7.61 -14.24 -11.66
CA ASP A 83 -8.87 -14.55 -12.36
C ASP A 83 -9.12 -13.63 -13.58
N LYS A 84 -8.17 -12.73 -13.90
CA LYS A 84 -8.20 -11.81 -15.05
C LYS A 84 -9.40 -10.86 -15.09
N LEU A 85 -10.02 -10.60 -13.94
CA LEU A 85 -11.13 -9.65 -13.80
C LEU A 85 -10.74 -8.19 -14.05
N TYR A 86 -9.46 -7.86 -13.88
CA TYR A 86 -8.88 -6.58 -14.25
C TYR A 86 -7.62 -6.79 -15.08
N THR A 87 -7.53 -6.07 -16.20
CA THR A 87 -6.33 -5.96 -17.03
C THR A 87 -6.08 -4.47 -17.26
N PRO A 88 -4.91 -3.92 -16.87
CA PRO A 88 -4.58 -2.54 -17.17
C PRO A 88 -4.65 -2.32 -18.69
N GLN A 89 -5.30 -1.26 -19.15
CA GLN A 89 -5.20 -0.88 -20.56
C GLN A 89 -3.75 -0.49 -20.86
N GLU A 90 -3.13 -1.14 -21.85
CA GLU A 90 -1.84 -0.74 -22.37
C GLU A 90 -1.92 0.70 -22.89
N SER A 91 -0.94 1.52 -22.54
CA SER A 91 -0.87 2.91 -23.02
C SER A 91 -0.53 2.86 -24.50
N ARG A 92 -1.46 3.28 -25.34
CA ARG A 92 -1.22 3.49 -26.77
C ARG A 92 -0.44 4.76 -27.01
#